data_AF-A0A2W0EFF7-F1
#
_entry.id   AF-A0A2W0EFF7-F1
#
_cell.length_a   1.000
_cell.length_b   1.000
_cell.length_c   1.000
_cell.angle_alpha   90.00
_cell.angle_beta   90.00
_cell.angle_gamma   90.00
#
_symmetry.space_group_name_H-M   'P 1'
#
loop_
_entity.id
_entity.type
_entity.pdbx_description
1 polymer ?
#
loop_
_entity_poly.entity_id
_entity_poly.type
_entity_poly.pdbx_seq_one_letter_code
_entity_poly.pdbx_strand_id
1 'polypeptide(L)' 'MPVPHDLYQDLKRSKEEIQQKRTKDPLLDSLLNKYSQADAEVVKAEEAKSNDDMVRKLKEVRLQVKDKIVKQLGS' A
#
# COMPACT_ATOMS: atom_id res chain seq x y z
N MET A 1 -0.24 -7.13 17.41
CA MET A 1 -1.13 -5.98 17.15
C MET A 1 -0.85 -5.51 15.73
N PRO A 2 -1.85 -5.22 14.89
CA PRO A 2 -1.61 -4.72 13.55
C PRO A 2 -0.99 -3.33 13.71
N VAL A 3 0.31 -3.24 13.45
CA VAL A 3 0.99 -1.95 13.39
C VAL A 3 0.54 -1.31 12.08
N PRO A 4 -0.17 -0.17 12.10
CA PRO A 4 -0.49 0.54 10.88
C PRO A 4 0.82 0.86 10.18
N HIS A 5 1.08 0.18 9.04
CA HIS A 5 2.20 0.52 8.20
C HIS A 5 1.79 1.76 7.42
N ASP A 6 2.24 2.91 7.93
CA ASP A 6 2.10 4.17 7.21
C ASP A 6 2.94 4.09 5.94
N LEU A 7 2.28 3.86 4.81
CA LEU A 7 2.91 3.81 3.49
C LEU A 7 3.85 5.02 3.27
N TYR A 8 3.45 6.20 3.75
CA TYR A 8 4.24 7.42 3.66
C TYR A 8 5.57 7.32 4.42
N GLN A 9 5.55 6.69 5.61
CA GLN A 9 6.76 6.42 6.40
C GLN A 9 7.66 5.40 5.71
N ASP A 10 7.08 4.32 5.18
CA ASP A 10 7.80 3.32 4.38
C ASP A 10 8.49 3.95 3.16
N LEU A 11 7.79 4.87 2.49
CA LEU A 11 8.29 5.57 1.30
C LEU A 11 9.26 6.71 1.65
N LYS A 12 9.43 7.04 2.94
CA LYS A 12 10.17 8.22 3.43
C LYS A 12 9.74 9.51 2.72
N ARG A 13 8.45 9.64 2.40
CA ARG A 13 7.86 10.78 1.70
C ARG A 13 6.70 11.33 2.49
N SER A 14 6.53 12.65 2.42
CA SER A 14 5.37 13.28 3.03
C SER A 14 4.09 12.96 2.25
N LYS A 15 2.97 12.85 2.96
CA LYS A 15 1.64 12.68 2.36
C LYS A 15 1.35 13.74 1.28
N GLU A 16 1.78 14.98 1.52
CA GLU A 16 1.68 16.07 0.54
C GLU A 16 2.47 15.82 -0.74
N GLU A 17 3.71 15.34 -0.66
CA GLU A 17 4.51 15.03 -1.85
C GLU A 17 3.84 13.94 -2.70
N ILE A 18 3.33 12.90 -2.04
CA ILE A 18 2.62 11.82 -2.72
C ILE A 18 1.30 12.33 -3.31
N GLN A 19 0.58 13.20 -2.61
CA GLN A 19 -0.63 13.83 -3.15
C GLN A 19 -0.36 14.73 -4.36
N GLN A 20 0.76 15.45 -4.38
CA GLN A 20 1.16 16.24 -5.56
C GLN A 20 1.64 15.35 -6.71
N LYS A 21 2.34 14.25 -6.42
CA LYS A 21 2.79 13.31 -7.45
C LYS A 21 1.59 12.58 -8.06
N ARG A 22 0.64 12.07 -7.27
CA ARG A 22 -0.54 11.34 -7.80
C ARG A 22 -1.46 12.20 -8.67
N THR A 23 -1.52 13.52 -8.45
CA THR A 23 -2.29 14.42 -9.32
C THR A 23 -1.63 14.63 -10.67
N LYS A 24 -0.30 14.51 -10.74
CA LYS A 24 0.49 14.61 -11.98
C LYS A 24 0.74 13.26 -12.65
N ASP A 25 0.64 12.18 -11.87
CA ASP A 25 0.95 10.81 -12.28
C ASP A 25 -0.24 9.87 -12.01
N PRO A 26 -1.06 9.58 -13.05
CA PRO A 26 -2.21 8.69 -12.91
C PRO A 26 -1.82 7.22 -12.65
N LEU A 27 -0.60 6.82 -13.01
CA LEU A 27 -0.07 5.49 -12.67
C LEU A 27 0.17 5.40 -11.16
N LEU A 28 0.78 6.42 -10.58
CA LEU A 28 0.98 6.51 -9.13
C LEU A 28 -0.34 6.55 -8.37
N ASP A 29 -1.33 7.30 -8.85
CA ASP A 29 -2.67 7.35 -8.26
C ASP A 29 -3.31 5.95 -8.20
N SER A 30 -3.28 5.22 -9.31
CA SER A 30 -3.80 3.85 -9.39
C SER A 30 -3.05 2.89 -8.45
N LEU A 31 -1.73 3.02 -8.34
CA LEU A 31 -0.92 2.21 -7.43
C LEU A 31 -1.24 2.51 -5.96
N LEU A 32 -1.38 3.77 -5.58
CA LEU A 32 -1.78 4.17 -4.22
C LEU A 32 -3.15 3.62 -3.85
N ASN A 33 -4.11 3.69 -4.79
CA ASN A 33 -5.44 3.14 -4.58
C ASN A 33 -5.37 1.61 -4.37
N LYS A 34 -4.62 0.90 -5.22
CA LYS A 34 -4.39 -0.54 -5.08
C LYS A 34 -3.73 -0.90 -3.74
N TYR A 35 -2.79 -0.09 -3.26
CA TYR A 35 -2.16 -0.32 -1.97
C TYR A 35 -3.18 -0.17 -0.84
N SER A 36 -3.96 0.91 -0.87
CA SER A 36 -5.00 1.16 0.13
C SER A 36 -6.05 0.05 0.15
N GLN A 37 -6.42 -0.47 -1.03
CA GLN A 37 -7.33 -1.62 -1.13
C GLN A 37 -6.69 -2.89 -0.55
N ALA A 38 -5.46 -3.21 -0.95
CA ALA A 38 -4.77 -4.39 -0.44
C ALA A 38 -4.59 -4.34 1.08
N ASP A 39 -4.25 -3.18 1.65
CA ASP A 39 -4.13 -3.01 3.09
C ASP A 39 -5.48 -3.17 3.81
N ALA A 40 -6.56 -2.58 3.27
CA ALA A 40 -7.91 -2.78 3.80
C ALA A 40 -8.34 -4.26 3.75
N GLU A 41 -7.97 -4.99 2.69
CA GLU A 41 -8.21 -6.43 2.60
C GLU A 41 -7.39 -7.21 3.62
N VAL A 42 -6.11 -6.88 3.84
CA VAL A 42 -5.29 -7.50 4.90
C VAL A 42 -5.94 -7.28 6.26
N VAL A 43 -6.29 -6.04 6.60
CA VAL A 43 -6.92 -5.69 7.88
C VAL A 43 -8.22 -6.45 8.04
N LYS A 44 -9.09 -6.43 7.03
CA LYS A 44 -10.36 -7.16 7.06
C LYS A 44 -10.15 -8.66 7.22
N ALA A 45 -9.16 -9.24 6.54
CA ALA A 45 -8.83 -10.67 6.66
C ALA A 45 -8.26 -11.00 8.06
N GLU A 46 -7.42 -10.15 8.62
CA GLU A 46 -6.88 -10.29 9.98
C GLU A 46 -7.98 -10.16 11.04
N GLU A 47 -8.88 -9.17 10.90
CA GLU A 47 -10.05 -8.97 11.76
C GLU A 47 -11.04 -10.13 11.67
N ALA A 48 -11.28 -10.63 10.46
CA ALA A 48 -12.17 -11.78 10.24
C ALA A 48 -11.56 -13.11 10.71
N LYS A 49 -10.35 -13.12 11.29
CA LYS A 49 -9.54 -14.33 11.57
C LYS A 49 -9.55 -15.29 10.38
N SER A 50 -9.45 -14.72 9.18
CA SER A 50 -9.34 -15.51 7.95
C SER A 50 -8.07 -16.34 7.98
N ASN A 51 -8.03 -17.36 7.14
CA ASN A 51 -6.89 -18.26 7.02
C ASN A 51 -5.57 -17.49 6.86
N ASP A 52 -4.54 -17.91 7.60
CA ASP A 52 -3.20 -17.33 7.52
C ASP A 52 -2.67 -17.26 6.08
N ASP A 53 -2.97 -18.25 5.25
CA ASP A 53 -2.63 -18.29 3.83
C ASP A 53 -3.22 -17.12 3.02
N MET A 54 -4.47 -16.74 3.31
CA MET A 54 -5.13 -15.62 2.65
C MET A 54 -4.49 -14.30 3.07
N VAL A 55 -4.28 -14.12 4.37
CA VAL A 55 -3.61 -12.94 4.92
C VAL A 55 -2.19 -12.81 4.35
N ARG A 56 -1.47 -13.92 4.19
CA ARG A 56 -0.12 -13.96 3.62
C ARG A 56 -0.09 -13.51 2.16
N LYS A 57 -1.01 -14.00 1.33
CA LYS A 57 -1.16 -13.56 -0.06
C LYS A 57 -1.49 -12.07 -0.17
N LEU A 58 -2.40 -11.57 0.66
CA LEU A 58 -2.76 -10.15 0.69
C LEU A 58 -1.57 -9.27 1.12
N LYS A 59 -0.78 -9.72 2.10
CA LYS A 59 0.46 -9.05 2.52
C LYS A 59 1.50 -9.03 1.40
N GLU A 60 1.63 -10.11 0.61
CA GLU A 60 2.47 -10.14 -0.59
C GLU A 60 2.01 -9.13 -1.65
N VAL A 61 0.71 -9.07 -1.94
CA VAL A 61 0.15 -8.07 -2.87
C VAL A 61 0.44 -6.66 -2.38
N ARG A 62 0.22 -6.39 -1.09
CA ARG A 62 0.54 -5.09 -0.47
C ARG A 62 2.02 -4.73 -0.68
N LEU A 63 2.93 -5.68 -0.45
CA LEU A 63 4.36 -5.48 -0.66
C LEU A 63 4.70 -5.18 -2.12
N GLN A 64 4.18 -5.97 -3.07
CA GLN A 64 4.41 -5.76 -4.49
C GLN A 64 3.92 -4.40 -4.97
N VAL A 65 2.75 -3.94 -4.50
CA VAL A 65 2.24 -2.61 -4.84
C VAL A 65 3.12 -1.53 -4.23
N LYS A 66 3.58 -1.71 -2.98
CA LYS A 66 4.54 -0.80 -2.33
C LYS A 66 5.81 -0.66 -3.17
N ASP A 67 6.40 -1.78 -3.61
CA ASP A 67 7.60 -1.77 -4.46
C ASP A 67 7.38 -1.01 -5.78
N LYS A 68 6.19 -1.17 -6.39
CA LYS A 68 5.83 -0.40 -7.60
C LYS A 68 5.73 1.10 -7.32
N ILE A 69 5.15 1.49 -6.18
CA ILE A 69 5.06 2.89 -5.76
C ILE A 69 6.46 3.46 -5.51
N VAL A 70 7.34 2.72 -4.81
CA VAL A 70 8.74 3.12 -4.58
C VAL A 70 9.44 3.36 -5.91
N LYS A 71 9.33 2.43 -6.86
CA LYS A 71 9.92 2.56 -8.20
C LYS A 71 9.39 3.79 -8.92
N GLN A 72 8.09 4.04 -8.89
CA GLN A 72 7.48 5.19 -9.54
C GLN A 72 7.89 6.53 -8.90
N LEU A 73 8.13 6.55 -7.58
CA LEU A 73 8.56 7.74 -6.86
C LEU A 73 10.07 7.99 -6.94
N GLY A 74 10.86 6.94 -7.16
CA GLY A 74 12.31 6.97 -7.31
C GLY A 74 12.81 7.24 -8.74
N SER A 75 11.92 7.20 -9.73
CA SER A 75 12.18 7.63 -11.12
C SER A 75 11.91 9.11 -11.35
#